data_AF-A0A496U8U1-F1
#
_entry.id   AF-A0A496U8U1-F1
#
_cell.length_a   1.000
_cell.length_b   1.000
_cell.length_c   1.000
_cell.angle_alpha   90.00
_cell.angle_beta   90.00
_cell.angle_gamma   90.00
#
_symmetry.space_group_name_H-M   'P 1'
#
loop_
_entity.id
_entity.type
_entity.pdbx_description
1 polymer ?
#
loop_
_entity_poly.entity_id
_entity_poly.type
_entity_poly.pdbx_seq_one_letter_code
_entity_poly.pdbx_strand_id
1 'polypeptide(L)'
;MGSDIYEQHAAVRTIYDRASNVLGYDMAELSFNDPEDQLNLTRYTQPALLTHSIACLEAFRDLTDDRLRPVMAAGHSVGEYAALVAAKVLNFESALKLVQKRGELMGEYGEGEMAAFRMDLDTVRPIAERY
;
A
#
# COMPACT_ATOMS: atom_id res chain seq x y z
N MET A 1 -10.63 -2.62 5.17
CA MET A 1 -9.24 -3.02 5.48
C MET A 1 -8.69 -2.16 6.62
N GLY A 2 -8.32 -2.78 7.75
CA GLY A 2 -7.54 -2.13 8.83
C GLY A 2 -8.32 -1.44 9.95
N SER A 3 -9.65 -1.56 10.02
CA SER A 3 -10.47 -0.96 11.09
C SER A 3 -10.18 -1.57 12.46
N ASP A 4 -9.93 -2.87 12.51
CA ASP A 4 -9.55 -3.64 13.70
C ASP A 4 -8.30 -3.08 14.39
N ILE A 5 -7.22 -2.85 13.63
CA ILE A 5 -5.98 -2.29 14.16
C ILE A 5 -6.08 -0.78 14.41
N TYR A 6 -6.94 -0.07 13.69
CA TYR A 6 -7.21 1.34 13.89
C TYR A 6 -7.91 1.62 15.23
N GLU A 7 -8.82 0.75 15.64
CA GLU A 7 -9.51 0.85 16.94
C GLU A 7 -8.56 0.55 18.11
N GLN A 8 -7.64 -0.39 17.93
CA GLN A 8 -6.77 -0.89 19.00
C GLN A 8 -5.53 -0.04 19.24
N HIS A 9 -4.94 0.56 18.18
CA HIS A 9 -3.63 1.19 18.27
C HIS A 9 -3.68 2.69 17.95
N ALA A 10 -3.24 3.54 18.90
CA ALA A 10 -3.21 4.99 18.70
C ALA A 10 -2.27 5.42 17.56
N ALA A 11 -1.12 4.73 17.42
CA ALA A 11 -0.18 4.99 16.34
C ALA A 11 -0.79 4.72 14.95
N VAL A 12 -1.65 3.71 14.83
CA VAL A 12 -2.37 3.42 13.59
C VAL A 12 -3.30 4.57 13.23
N ARG A 13 -4.07 5.10 14.19
CA ARG A 13 -4.95 6.26 13.94
C ARG A 13 -4.16 7.44 13.36
N THR A 14 -3.01 7.74 13.95
CA THR A 14 -2.10 8.78 13.45
C THR A 14 -1.64 8.54 12.01
N ILE A 15 -1.40 7.29 11.59
CA ILE A 15 -1.02 6.97 10.20
C ILE A 15 -2.17 7.27 9.23
N TYR A 16 -3.39 6.86 9.57
CA TYR A 16 -4.58 7.15 8.76
C TYR A 16 -4.87 8.65 8.69
N ASP A 17 -4.78 9.38 9.82
CA ASP A 17 -4.96 10.83 9.85
C ASP A 17 -3.92 11.56 8.96
N ARG A 18 -2.66 11.15 9.04
CA ARG A 18 -1.58 11.68 8.18
C ARG A 18 -1.86 11.39 6.71
N ALA A 19 -2.34 10.19 6.39
CA ALA A 19 -2.71 9.84 5.02
C ALA A 19 -3.85 10.72 4.50
N SER A 20 -4.92 10.88 5.28
CA SER A 20 -6.05 11.74 4.93
C SER A 20 -5.61 13.19 4.67
N ASN A 21 -4.74 13.73 5.52
CA ASN A 21 -4.20 15.08 5.37
C ASN A 21 -3.36 15.25 4.10
N VAL A 22 -2.56 14.25 3.72
CA VAL A 22 -1.73 14.31 2.51
C VAL A 22 -2.56 14.17 1.24
N LEU A 23 -3.55 13.29 1.25
CA LEU A 23 -4.31 12.89 0.07
C LEU A 23 -5.53 13.76 -0.20
N GLY A 24 -6.03 14.47 0.82
CA GLY A 24 -7.15 15.40 0.72
C GLY A 24 -8.53 14.73 0.77
N TYR A 25 -8.61 13.48 1.20
CA TYR A 25 -9.86 12.73 1.41
C TYR A 25 -9.71 11.81 2.63
N ASP A 26 -10.84 11.33 3.15
CA ASP A 26 -10.84 10.47 4.33
C ASP A 26 -10.35 9.05 3.97
N MET A 27 -9.10 8.75 4.31
CA MET A 27 -8.49 7.45 4.06
C MET A 27 -9.08 6.34 4.96
N ALA A 28 -9.56 6.69 6.17
CA ALA A 28 -10.20 5.72 7.05
C ALA A 28 -11.56 5.32 6.49
N GLU A 29 -12.40 6.28 6.12
CA GLU A 29 -13.71 6.00 5.51
C GLU A 29 -13.59 5.19 4.22
N LEU A 30 -12.68 5.60 3.31
CA LEU A 30 -12.37 4.86 2.09
C LEU A 30 -11.89 3.43 2.38
N SER A 31 -11.04 3.24 3.39
CA SER A 31 -10.49 1.92 3.69
C SER A 31 -11.49 1.00 4.42
N PHE A 32 -12.37 1.54 5.26
CA PHE A 32 -13.20 0.76 6.17
C PHE A 32 -14.58 0.48 5.61
N ASN A 33 -15.18 1.49 4.97
CA ASN A 33 -16.58 1.46 4.54
C ASN A 33 -16.71 1.51 3.02
N ASP A 34 -15.81 2.21 2.33
CA ASP A 34 -15.80 2.42 0.87
C ASP A 34 -17.20 2.69 0.27
N PRO A 35 -17.92 3.71 0.77
CA PRO A 35 -19.33 3.92 0.42
C PRO A 35 -19.57 4.20 -1.07
N GLU A 36 -18.54 4.65 -1.79
CA GLU A 36 -18.59 4.96 -3.22
C GLU A 36 -18.01 3.84 -4.10
N ASP A 37 -17.66 2.68 -3.52
CA ASP A 37 -17.05 1.53 -4.22
C ASP A 37 -15.81 1.93 -5.05
N GLN A 38 -14.99 2.80 -4.46
CA GLN A 38 -13.84 3.44 -5.10
C GLN A 38 -12.52 2.75 -4.79
N LEU A 39 -12.44 1.96 -3.72
CA LEU A 39 -11.19 1.30 -3.30
C LEU A 39 -10.64 0.36 -4.38
N ASN A 40 -11.49 -0.08 -5.31
CA ASN A 40 -11.18 -0.93 -6.47
C ASN A 40 -10.38 -0.19 -7.56
N LEU A 41 -10.45 1.14 -7.58
CA LEU A 41 -9.77 1.96 -8.57
C LEU A 41 -8.32 2.14 -8.17
N THR A 42 -7.39 1.81 -9.09
CA THR A 42 -5.94 1.85 -8.86
C THR A 42 -5.43 3.13 -8.18
N ARG A 43 -6.03 4.29 -8.50
CA ARG A 43 -5.71 5.60 -7.89
C ARG A 43 -5.98 5.67 -6.38
N TYR A 44 -6.89 4.86 -5.88
CA TYR A 44 -7.28 4.76 -4.46
C TYR A 44 -6.71 3.50 -3.80
N THR A 45 -6.69 2.37 -4.52
CA THR A 45 -6.14 1.10 -4.01
C THR A 45 -4.68 1.26 -3.59
N GLN A 46 -3.87 1.93 -4.41
CA GLN A 46 -2.43 2.02 -4.16
C GLN A 46 -2.09 2.85 -2.90
N PRO A 47 -2.61 4.08 -2.72
CA PRO A 47 -2.43 4.81 -1.46
C PRO A 47 -2.99 4.09 -0.23
N ALA A 48 -4.13 3.42 -0.37
CA ALA A 48 -4.73 2.64 0.73
C ALA A 48 -3.84 1.46 1.14
N LEU A 49 -3.28 0.71 0.18
CA LEU A 49 -2.34 -0.38 0.45
C LEU A 49 -1.05 0.12 1.13
N LEU A 50 -0.49 1.25 0.68
CA LEU A 50 0.67 1.85 1.34
C LEU A 50 0.33 2.27 2.78
N THR A 51 -0.80 2.97 2.97
CA THR A 51 -1.25 3.43 4.30
C THR A 51 -1.42 2.25 5.24
N HIS A 52 -2.14 1.21 4.81
CA HIS A 52 -2.38 0.02 5.62
C HIS A 52 -1.09 -0.74 5.93
N SER A 53 -0.15 -0.85 4.98
CA SER A 53 1.14 -1.50 5.22
C SER A 53 1.95 -0.80 6.32
N ILE A 54 1.94 0.54 6.33
CA ILE A 54 2.62 1.34 7.36
C ILE A 54 1.86 1.30 8.68
N ALA A 55 0.52 1.31 8.66
CA ALA A 55 -0.30 1.09 9.84
C ALA A 55 0.02 -0.26 10.52
N CYS A 56 0.10 -1.35 9.76
CA CYS A 56 0.51 -2.66 10.28
C CYS A 56 1.91 -2.63 10.89
N LEU A 57 2.85 -1.88 10.29
CA LEU A 57 4.19 -1.71 10.85
C LEU A 57 4.17 -0.95 12.19
N GLU A 58 3.36 0.11 12.32
CA GLU A 58 3.22 0.83 13.59
C GLU A 58 2.52 -0.01 14.66
N ALA A 59 1.48 -0.78 14.29
CA ALA A 59 0.85 -1.74 15.19
C ALA A 59 1.85 -2.80 15.66
N PHE A 60 2.69 -3.33 14.76
CA PHE A 60 3.75 -4.27 15.12
C PHE A 60 4.77 -3.66 16.10
N ARG A 61 5.16 -2.40 15.91
CA ARG A 61 6.05 -1.70 16.85
C ARG A 61 5.40 -1.54 18.21
N ASP A 62 4.13 -1.16 18.25
CA ASP A 62 3.36 -1.01 19.49
C ASP A 62 3.27 -2.35 20.26
N LEU A 63 2.90 -3.43 19.56
CA LEU A 63 2.80 -4.78 20.13
C LEU A 63 4.13 -5.36 20.66
N THR A 64 5.26 -4.85 20.16
CA THR A 64 6.59 -5.34 20.54
C THR A 64 7.34 -4.40 21.47
N ASP A 65 6.74 -3.28 21.86
CA ASP A 65 7.42 -2.14 22.50
C ASP A 65 8.69 -1.72 21.73
N ASP A 66 8.66 -1.80 20.40
CA ASP A 66 9.79 -1.55 19.48
C ASP A 66 11.06 -2.38 19.75
N ARG A 67 10.93 -3.50 20.49
CA ARG A 67 12.06 -4.40 20.81
C ARG A 67 12.47 -5.27 19.63
N LEU A 68 11.55 -5.53 18.69
CA LEU A 68 11.82 -6.29 17.47
C LEU A 68 12.01 -5.33 16.30
N ARG A 69 13.24 -5.25 15.78
CA ARG A 69 13.58 -4.33 14.69
C ARG A 69 14.00 -5.11 13.45
N PRO A 70 13.23 -5.04 12.34
CA PRO A 70 13.63 -5.61 11.07
C PRO A 70 14.96 -5.04 10.61
N VAL A 71 15.87 -5.91 10.16
CA VAL A 71 17.18 -5.52 9.61
C VAL A 71 17.18 -5.39 8.09
N MET A 72 16.12 -5.86 7.45
CA MET A 72 15.89 -5.80 6.00
C MET A 72 14.39 -5.59 5.73
N ALA A 73 14.09 -4.95 4.61
CA ALA A 73 12.74 -4.81 4.09
C ALA A 73 12.74 -5.04 2.58
N ALA A 74 11.68 -5.65 2.07
CA ALA A 74 11.44 -5.83 0.64
C ALA A 74 9.95 -5.70 0.37
N GLY A 75 9.60 -5.28 -0.85
CA GLY A 75 8.23 -5.11 -1.26
C GLY A 75 8.08 -5.39 -2.74
N HIS A 76 6.89 -5.83 -3.14
CA HIS A 76 6.58 -6.20 -4.52
C HIS A 76 5.67 -5.13 -5.15
N SER A 77 6.04 -4.61 -6.32
CA SER A 77 5.28 -3.57 -7.02
C SER A 77 5.03 -2.36 -6.09
N VAL A 78 3.77 -1.98 -5.83
CA VAL A 78 3.45 -0.88 -4.90
C VAL A 78 3.99 -1.11 -3.49
N GLY A 79 4.17 -2.36 -3.06
CA GLY A 79 4.73 -2.70 -1.76
C GLY A 79 6.18 -2.24 -1.57
N GLU A 80 6.92 -1.99 -2.65
CA GLU A 80 8.31 -1.48 -2.58
C GLU A 80 8.36 -0.12 -1.87
N TYR A 81 7.35 0.74 -2.06
CA TYR A 81 7.25 2.02 -1.36
C TYR A 81 7.08 1.84 0.14
N ALA A 82 6.30 0.85 0.58
CA ALA A 82 6.17 0.52 2.00
C ALA A 82 7.52 0.02 2.57
N ALA A 83 8.26 -0.79 1.80
CA ALA A 83 9.58 -1.25 2.19
C ALA A 83 10.59 -0.10 2.32
N LEU A 84 10.57 0.86 1.38
CA LEU A 84 11.41 2.06 1.42
C LEU A 84 11.08 2.96 2.62
N VAL A 85 9.81 3.09 2.99
CA VAL A 85 9.38 3.81 4.19
C VAL A 85 9.80 3.07 5.46
N ALA A 86 9.61 1.75 5.51
CA ALA A 86 10.05 0.92 6.64
C ALA A 86 11.57 1.01 6.85
N ALA A 87 12.34 1.03 5.75
CA ALA A 87 13.79 1.22 5.75
C ALA A 87 14.25 2.67 5.99
N LYS A 88 13.30 3.61 6.17
CA LYS A 88 13.56 5.05 6.38
C LYS A 88 14.29 5.74 5.21
N VAL A 89 14.24 5.16 4.01
CA VAL A 89 14.79 5.77 2.79
C VAL A 89 13.84 6.85 2.27
N LEU A 90 12.53 6.61 2.36
CA LEU A 90 11.49 7.60 2.09
C LEU A 90 10.72 7.92 3.36
N ASN A 91 10.30 9.17 3.54
CA ASN A 91 9.28 9.48 4.53
C ASN A 91 7.89 9.09 3.99
N PHE A 92 6.96 8.85 4.91
CA PHE A 92 5.62 8.35 4.60
C PHE A 92 4.83 9.29 3.68
N GLU A 93 4.86 10.59 3.93
CA GLU A 93 4.12 11.59 3.16
C GLU A 93 4.64 11.70 1.71
N SER A 94 5.96 11.65 1.51
CA SER A 94 6.55 11.60 0.18
C SER A 94 6.18 10.31 -0.56
N ALA A 95 6.22 9.16 0.13
CA ALA A 95 5.82 7.89 -0.45
C ALA A 95 4.33 7.91 -0.86
N LEU A 96 3.44 8.46 -0.03
CA LEU A 96 2.02 8.62 -0.35
C LEU A 96 1.80 9.46 -1.61
N LYS A 97 2.47 10.61 -1.73
CA LYS A 97 2.37 11.45 -2.94
C LYS A 97 2.85 10.73 -4.19
N LEU A 98 3.97 9.99 -4.09
CA LEU A 98 4.49 9.20 -5.20
C LEU A 98 3.52 8.08 -5.60
N VAL A 99 2.99 7.36 -4.62
CA VAL A 99 2.07 6.24 -4.85
C VAL A 99 0.72 6.73 -5.37
N GLN A 100 0.21 7.86 -4.89
CA GLN A 100 -0.97 8.51 -5.47
C GLN A 100 -0.74 8.83 -6.93
N LYS A 101 0.38 9.50 -7.26
CA LYS A 101 0.66 9.85 -8.64
C LYS A 101 0.85 8.61 -9.52
N ARG A 102 1.50 7.57 -9.01
CA ARG A 102 1.64 6.28 -9.68
C ARG A 102 0.27 5.65 -9.94
N GLY A 103 -0.62 5.64 -8.95
CA GLY A 103 -1.97 5.10 -9.07
C GLY A 103 -2.83 5.85 -10.08
N GLU A 104 -2.73 7.19 -10.11
CA GLU A 104 -3.38 8.04 -11.11
C GLU A 104 -2.89 7.70 -12.53
N LEU A 105 -1.57 7.72 -12.75
CA LEU A 105 -1.00 7.46 -14.07
C LEU A 105 -1.29 6.04 -14.56
N MET A 106 -1.24 5.04 -13.67
CA MET A 106 -1.63 3.67 -14.02
C MET A 106 -3.12 3.53 -14.30
N GLY A 107 -3.98 4.25 -13.58
CA GLY A 107 -5.42 4.23 -13.82
C GLY A 107 -5.82 4.96 -15.11
N GLU A 108 -5.06 5.98 -15.51
CA GLU A 108 -5.34 6.79 -16.71
C GLU A 108 -4.76 6.17 -17.99
N TYR A 109 -3.54 5.64 -17.92
CA TYR A 109 -2.80 5.17 -19.10
C TYR A 109 -2.55 3.66 -19.13
N GLY A 110 -2.86 2.94 -18.05
CA GLY A 110 -2.66 1.51 -17.97
C GLY A 110 -3.80 0.76 -18.65
N GLU A 111 -3.51 0.13 -19.78
CA GLU A 111 -4.41 -0.81 -20.44
C GLU A 111 -3.90 -2.25 -20.24
N GLY A 112 -4.82 -3.20 -20.04
CA GLY A 112 -4.51 -4.62 -19.92
C GLY A 112 -4.89 -5.25 -18.59
N GLU A 113 -4.70 -6.57 -18.51
CA GLU A 113 -5.00 -7.39 -17.33
C GLU A 113 -3.81 -8.28 -16.98
N MET A 114 -3.80 -8.81 -15.75
CA MET A 114 -2.76 -9.72 -15.27
C MET A 114 -3.34 -11.07 -14.93
N ALA A 115 -2.66 -12.14 -15.35
CA ALA A 115 -2.97 -13.51 -14.97
C ALA A 115 -1.76 -14.15 -14.27
N ALA A 116 -2.01 -14.84 -13.16
CA ALA A 116 -0.98 -15.58 -12.44
C ALA A 116 -0.94 -17.04 -12.92
N PHE A 117 0.23 -17.50 -13.37
CA PHE A 117 0.47 -18.88 -13.80
C PHE A 117 1.32 -19.63 -12.76
N ARG A 118 0.98 -20.89 -12.50
CA ARG A 118 1.78 -21.79 -11.64
C ARG A 118 2.86 -22.52 -12.44
N MET A 119 3.61 -21.75 -13.22
CA MET A 119 4.67 -22.24 -14.10
C MET A 119 5.95 -21.44 -13.84
N ASP A 120 7.10 -22.03 -14.08
CA ASP A 120 8.36 -21.29 -14.07
C ASP A 120 8.45 -20.29 -15.23
N LEU A 121 9.44 -19.40 -15.14
CA LEU A 121 9.63 -18.32 -16.10
C LEU A 121 9.91 -18.84 -17.52
N ASP A 122 10.67 -19.92 -17.65
CA ASP A 122 11.06 -20.46 -18.96
C ASP A 122 9.89 -21.14 -19.68
N THR A 123 8.96 -21.71 -18.91
CA THR A 123 7.73 -22.31 -19.43
C THR A 123 6.71 -21.25 -19.85
N VAL A 124 6.55 -20.15 -19.09
CA VAL A 124 5.54 -19.11 -19.41
C VAL A 124 6.00 -18.13 -20.49
N ARG A 125 7.31 -17.88 -20.61
CA ARG A 125 7.87 -16.87 -21.55
C ARG A 125 7.41 -17.06 -23.01
N PRO A 126 7.43 -18.27 -23.60
CA PRO A 126 6.95 -18.46 -24.98
C PRO A 126 5.44 -18.26 -25.16
N ILE A 127 4.65 -18.27 -24.07
CA ILE A 127 3.22 -17.97 -24.09
C ILE A 127 3.03 -16.45 -24.07
N ALA A 128 3.75 -15.76 -23.18
CA ALA A 128 3.70 -14.31 -23.07
C ALA A 128 4.15 -13.60 -24.35
N GLU A 129 5.20 -14.10 -25.03
CA GLU A 129 5.74 -13.51 -26.27
C GLU A 129 4.85 -13.71 -27.50
N ARG A 130 3.78 -14.51 -27.41
CA ARG A 130 2.81 -14.70 -28.52
C ARG A 130 1.75 -13.61 -28.59
N TYR A 131 1.61 -12.83 -27.52
CA TYR A 131 0.64 -11.74 -27.37
C TYR A 131 1.39 -10.42 -27.21
#